data_AF-A0A7S1S8X1-F1
#
_entry.id   AF-A0A7S1S8X1-F1
#
_cell.length_a   1.000
_cell.length_b   1.000
_cell.length_c   1.000
_cell.angle_alpha   90.00
_cell.angle_beta   90.00
_cell.angle_gamma   90.00
#
_symmetry.space_group_name_H-M   'P 1'
#
loop_
_entity.id
_entity.type
_entity.pdbx_description
1 polymer ?
#
loop_
_entity_poly.entity_id
_entity_poly.type
_entity_poly.pdbx_seq_one_letter_code
_entity_poly.pdbx_strand_id
1 'polypeptide(L)'
;SLMVLRMARLLRIARLLKLVVRCRELLMLVQGLANSVNTMKYTLGLCILMLYVLGCMSMELIPLAMYNDRNSIDPAVLQVVDDNFRSLPVAMLSLVQFITFDNVVYIYKPLIENDVMLAGFFMATILVVGVVFMNLVTAVIVNIALEQAMQDKDVQKAHNAARKKKLIAHLKQAFYRADVDGSGDVTREELQDINQDDRALLQKILGVDDLVEVFDSLDVDGSGNIGIEEFCSGVERIVAAETSLEFKRMERLMQSV
;
A
#
# COMPACT_ATOMS: atom_id res chain seq x y z
N SER A 1 34.77 5.80 -30.18
CA SER A 1 33.60 6.69 -29.98
C SER A 1 33.58 7.24 -28.56
N LEU A 2 33.83 8.55 -28.38
CA LEU A 2 33.92 9.22 -27.07
C LEU A 2 32.65 9.00 -26.19
N MET A 3 31.49 8.80 -26.82
CA MET A 3 30.23 8.44 -26.16
C MET A 3 30.27 7.08 -25.43
N VAL A 4 31.00 6.09 -25.96
CA VAL A 4 31.12 4.76 -25.35
C VAL A 4 31.99 4.81 -24.09
N LEU A 5 33.06 5.62 -24.10
CA LEU A 5 33.88 5.88 -22.90
C LEU A 5 33.13 6.70 -21.83
N ARG A 6 32.23 7.61 -22.24
CA ARG A 6 31.31 8.31 -21.33
C ARG A 6 30.29 7.34 -20.71
N MET A 7 29.73 6.42 -21.50
CA MET A 7 28.88 5.34 -20.98
C MET A 7 29.62 4.37 -20.05
N ALA A 8 30.89 4.06 -20.32
CA ALA A 8 31.70 3.24 -19.42
C ALA A 8 31.94 3.91 -18.05
N ARG A 9 31.87 5.26 -17.98
CA ARG A 9 31.91 6.00 -16.72
C ARG A 9 30.61 5.80 -15.90
N LEU A 10 29.45 5.57 -16.54
CA LEU A 10 28.18 5.21 -15.88
C LEU A 10 28.21 3.81 -15.24
N LEU A 11 28.99 2.86 -15.76
CA LEU A 11 29.21 1.55 -15.12
C LEU A 11 29.87 1.66 -13.73
N ARG A 12 30.54 2.77 -13.42
CA ARG A 12 31.03 3.03 -12.05
C ARG A 12 29.88 3.37 -11.10
N ILE A 13 28.80 4.00 -11.56
CA ILE A 13 27.58 4.25 -10.77
C ILE A 13 26.87 2.94 -10.44
N ALA A 14 26.92 1.93 -11.33
CA ALA A 14 26.44 0.58 -11.01
C ALA A 14 27.19 -0.08 -9.83
N ARG A 15 28.45 0.30 -9.59
CA ARG A 15 29.19 -0.13 -8.38
C ARG A 15 28.70 0.58 -7.12
N LEU A 16 28.25 1.83 -7.22
CA LEU A 16 27.60 2.55 -6.11
C LEU A 16 26.20 2.00 -5.83
N LEU A 17 25.48 1.52 -6.85
CA LEU A 17 24.23 0.77 -6.64
C LEU A 17 24.47 -0.53 -5.85
N LYS A 18 25.59 -1.23 -6.06
CA LYS A 18 25.99 -2.36 -5.20
C LYS A 18 26.29 -1.96 -3.74
N LEU A 19 26.57 -0.68 -3.48
CA LEU A 19 26.72 -0.11 -2.13
C LEU A 19 25.35 0.21 -1.53
N VAL A 20 24.42 0.74 -2.34
CA VAL A 20 23.00 0.92 -1.98
C VAL A 20 22.35 -0.42 -1.61
N VAL A 21 22.65 -1.49 -2.36
CA VAL A 21 22.21 -2.87 -2.08
C VAL A 21 22.82 -3.42 -0.77
N ARG A 22 23.89 -2.81 -0.23
CA ARG A 22 24.45 -3.17 1.09
C ARG A 22 23.59 -2.64 2.24
N CYS A 23 22.89 -1.53 2.01
CA CYS A 23 22.06 -0.87 3.00
C CYS A 23 20.62 -1.40 2.89
N ARG A 24 20.22 -2.23 3.86
CA ARG A 24 18.91 -2.86 3.90
C ARG A 24 17.75 -1.85 3.87
N GLU A 25 17.88 -0.73 4.57
CA GLU A 25 16.89 0.37 4.58
C GLU A 25 16.69 0.99 3.19
N LEU A 26 17.79 1.24 2.48
CA LEU A 26 17.77 1.85 1.15
C LEU A 26 17.23 0.88 0.09
N LEU A 27 17.48 -0.43 0.26
CA LEU A 27 16.85 -1.47 -0.54
C LEU A 27 15.33 -1.53 -0.35
N MET A 28 14.85 -1.44 0.89
CA MET A 28 13.41 -1.45 1.17
C MET A 28 12.71 -0.27 0.51
N LEU A 29 13.31 0.94 0.55
CA LEU A 29 12.80 2.11 -0.15
C LEU A 29 12.77 1.94 -1.67
N VAL A 30 13.86 1.41 -2.26
CA VAL A 30 13.94 1.17 -3.71
C VAL A 30 12.94 0.10 -4.15
N GLN A 31 12.74 -0.95 -3.36
CA GLN A 31 11.75 -1.99 -3.63
C GLN A 31 10.31 -1.44 -3.58
N GLY A 32 9.98 -0.61 -2.59
CA GLY A 32 8.67 0.06 -2.52
C GLY A 32 8.42 0.99 -3.72
N LEU A 33 9.43 1.75 -4.14
CA LEU A 33 9.35 2.57 -5.35
C LEU A 33 9.17 1.70 -6.60
N ALA A 34 9.93 0.62 -6.74
CA ALA A 34 9.84 -0.29 -7.90
C ALA A 34 8.47 -0.99 -7.98
N ASN A 35 7.90 -1.40 -6.84
CA ASN A 35 6.55 -1.97 -6.79
C ASN A 35 5.50 -0.93 -7.22
N SER A 36 5.68 0.33 -6.83
CA SER A 36 4.78 1.43 -7.21
C SER A 36 4.75 1.69 -8.72
N VAL A 37 5.83 1.38 -9.45
CA VAL A 37 5.89 1.52 -10.92
C VAL A 37 4.82 0.67 -11.61
N ASN A 38 4.54 -0.54 -11.11
CA ASN A 38 3.56 -1.44 -11.72
C ASN A 38 2.14 -0.88 -11.66
N THR A 39 1.79 -0.16 -10.60
CA THR A 39 0.49 0.49 -10.48
C THR A 39 0.48 1.85 -11.20
N MET A 40 1.60 2.57 -11.19
CA MET A 40 1.73 3.86 -11.88
C MET A 40 1.70 3.77 -13.40
N LYS A 41 1.97 2.61 -14.00
CA LYS A 41 2.04 2.47 -15.48
C LYS A 41 0.75 2.95 -16.18
N TYR A 42 -0.42 2.68 -15.59
CA TYR A 42 -1.71 3.08 -16.17
C TYR A 42 -1.95 4.57 -16.03
N THR A 43 -1.67 5.14 -14.85
CA THR A 43 -1.79 6.58 -14.62
C THR A 43 -0.81 7.38 -15.47
N LEU A 44 0.43 6.89 -15.62
CA LEU A 44 1.44 7.49 -16.50
C LEU A 44 1.02 7.40 -17.98
N GLY A 45 0.48 6.26 -18.41
CA GLY A 45 -0.07 6.11 -19.76
C GLY A 45 -1.21 7.09 -20.04
N LEU A 46 -2.12 7.27 -19.09
CA LEU A 46 -3.20 8.25 -19.17
C LEU A 46 -2.66 9.69 -19.23
N CYS A 47 -1.63 10.01 -18.43
CA CYS A 47 -0.95 11.32 -18.48
C CYS A 47 -0.36 11.59 -19.87
N ILE A 48 0.36 10.62 -20.44
CA ILE A 48 0.98 10.74 -21.77
C ILE A 48 -0.09 10.92 -22.86
N LEU A 49 -1.17 10.13 -22.80
CA LEU A 49 -2.29 10.25 -23.74
C LEU A 49 -2.94 11.64 -23.67
N MET A 50 -3.12 12.18 -22.47
CA MET A 50 -3.70 13.49 -22.31
C MET A 50 -2.77 14.61 -22.80
N LEU A 51 -1.47 14.53 -22.50
CA LEU A 51 -0.47 15.44 -23.05
C LEU A 51 -0.43 15.40 -24.58
N TYR A 52 -0.63 14.20 -25.17
CA TYR A 52 -0.75 14.03 -26.62
C TYR A 52 -1.98 14.78 -27.15
N VAL A 53 -3.16 14.60 -26.54
CA VAL A 53 -4.40 15.26 -26.98
C VAL A 53 -4.28 16.79 -26.87
N LEU A 54 -3.81 17.29 -25.73
CA LEU A 54 -3.58 18.73 -25.52
C LEU A 54 -2.48 19.27 -26.44
N GLY A 55 -1.45 18.48 -26.73
CA GLY A 55 -0.39 18.83 -27.68
C GLY A 55 -0.94 19.02 -29.08
N CYS A 56 -1.75 18.08 -29.57
CA CYS A 56 -2.45 18.21 -30.85
C CYS A 56 -3.38 19.43 -30.86
N MET A 57 -4.16 19.66 -29.80
CA MET A 57 -5.02 20.85 -29.70
C MET A 57 -4.21 22.15 -29.72
N SER A 58 -3.09 22.22 -29.00
CA SER A 58 -2.23 23.42 -28.98
C SER A 58 -1.65 23.74 -30.35
N MET A 59 -1.22 22.73 -31.11
CA MET A 59 -0.66 22.93 -32.45
C MET A 59 -1.71 23.26 -33.52
N GLU A 60 -3.00 23.02 -33.26
CA GLU A 60 -4.08 23.43 -34.17
C GLU A 60 -4.64 24.81 -33.77
N LEU A 61 -4.90 25.02 -32.48
CA LEU A 61 -5.59 26.20 -31.97
C LEU A 61 -4.69 27.45 -31.95
N ILE A 62 -3.41 27.31 -31.60
CA ILE A 62 -2.48 28.45 -31.53
C ILE A 62 -2.24 29.05 -32.93
N PRO A 63 -1.94 28.27 -33.99
CA PRO A 63 -1.81 28.82 -35.33
C PRO A 63 -3.11 29.40 -35.87
N LEU A 64 -4.27 28.81 -35.53
CA LEU A 64 -5.58 29.33 -35.92
C LEU A 64 -5.86 30.70 -35.31
N ALA A 65 -5.56 30.89 -34.02
CA ALA A 65 -5.67 32.19 -33.35
C ALA A 65 -4.77 33.24 -33.98
N MET A 66 -3.56 32.84 -34.39
CA MET A 66 -2.59 33.71 -35.07
C MET A 66 -2.91 34.01 -36.53
N TYR A 67 -3.82 33.27 -37.18
CA TYR A 67 -4.10 33.46 -38.60
C TYR A 67 -4.80 34.79 -38.89
N ASN A 68 -5.64 35.27 -37.97
CA ASN A 68 -6.49 36.45 -38.18
C ASN A 68 -5.73 37.78 -38.19
N ASP A 69 -4.54 37.85 -37.57
CA ASP A 69 -3.76 39.10 -37.44
C ASP A 69 -2.29 38.93 -37.83
N ARG A 70 -2.03 38.04 -38.81
CA ARG A 70 -0.68 37.53 -39.16
C ARG A 70 0.36 38.59 -39.53
N ASN A 71 -0.08 39.79 -39.92
CA ASN A 71 0.79 40.89 -40.33
C ASN A 71 1.17 41.84 -39.18
N SER A 72 0.57 41.71 -37.99
CA SER A 72 0.84 42.56 -36.82
C SER A 72 1.39 41.79 -35.62
N ILE A 73 1.63 40.49 -35.76
CA ILE A 73 2.17 39.65 -34.68
C ILE A 73 3.60 40.05 -34.35
N ASP A 74 3.83 40.37 -33.08
CA ASP A 74 5.16 40.63 -32.56
C ASP A 74 6.08 39.41 -32.80
N PRO A 75 7.26 39.58 -33.42
CA PRO A 75 8.26 38.52 -33.61
C PRO A 75 8.58 37.72 -32.33
N ALA A 76 8.47 38.34 -31.15
CA ALA A 76 8.67 37.66 -29.88
C ALA A 76 7.63 36.54 -29.65
N VAL A 77 6.38 36.75 -30.05
CA VAL A 77 5.30 35.75 -29.90
C VAL A 77 5.51 34.59 -30.87
N LEU A 78 5.93 34.87 -32.11
CA LEU A 78 6.29 33.85 -33.09
C LEU A 78 7.44 32.95 -32.61
N GLN A 79 8.44 33.54 -31.95
CA GLN A 79 9.54 32.78 -31.36
C GLN A 79 9.05 31.85 -30.24
N VAL A 80 8.14 32.31 -29.37
CA VAL A 80 7.54 31.46 -28.32
C VAL A 80 6.79 30.27 -28.93
N VAL A 81 6.08 30.46 -30.03
CA VAL A 81 5.39 29.36 -30.73
C VAL A 81 6.37 28.37 -31.34
N ASP A 82 7.44 28.83 -31.97
CA ASP A 82 8.46 27.94 -32.56
C ASP A 82 9.23 27.16 -31.48
N ASP A 83 9.59 27.81 -30.38
CA ASP A 83 10.33 27.17 -29.29
C ASP A 83 9.50 26.10 -28.57
N ASN A 84 8.18 26.33 -28.41
CA ASN A 84 7.33 25.50 -27.55
C ASN A 84 6.32 24.62 -28.30
N PHE A 85 5.93 24.96 -29.53
CA PHE A 85 4.84 24.31 -30.26
C PHE A 85 5.18 23.97 -31.73
N ARG A 86 6.46 23.99 -32.13
CA ARG A 86 6.87 23.60 -33.51
C ARG A 86 6.56 22.17 -33.92
N SER A 87 6.50 21.25 -32.95
CA SER A 87 6.27 19.83 -33.21
C SER A 87 5.64 19.15 -32.01
N LEU A 88 4.93 18.06 -32.26
CA LEU A 88 4.16 17.38 -31.22
C LEU A 88 5.00 16.98 -29.98
N PRO A 89 6.20 16.38 -30.10
CA PRO A 89 7.01 16.05 -28.93
C PRO A 89 7.46 17.28 -28.13
N VAL A 90 7.71 18.39 -28.82
CA VAL A 90 8.10 19.65 -28.19
C VAL A 90 6.89 20.28 -27.50
N ALA A 91 5.71 20.28 -28.14
CA ALA A 91 4.46 20.71 -27.52
C ALA A 91 4.13 19.88 -26.27
N MET A 92 4.28 18.56 -26.34
CA MET A 92 4.10 17.68 -25.17
C MET A 92 5.10 18.01 -24.06
N LEU A 93 6.37 18.30 -24.39
CA LEU A 93 7.37 18.72 -23.40
C LEU A 93 7.05 20.08 -22.77
N SER A 94 6.59 21.04 -23.57
CA SER A 94 6.12 22.34 -23.10
C SER A 94 4.93 22.16 -22.15
N LEU A 95 3.98 21.28 -22.47
CA LEU A 95 2.84 20.94 -21.60
C LEU A 95 3.26 20.21 -20.31
N VAL A 96 4.39 19.50 -20.29
CA VAL A 96 4.97 19.00 -19.04
C VAL A 96 5.43 20.14 -18.14
N GLN A 97 5.90 21.26 -18.70
CA GLN A 97 6.21 22.46 -17.89
C GLN A 97 4.96 23.01 -17.20
N PHE A 98 3.76 22.84 -17.80
CA PHE A 98 2.46 23.15 -17.15
C PHE A 98 2.13 22.20 -16.00
N ILE A 99 2.61 20.95 -16.00
CA ILE A 99 2.52 20.06 -14.83
C ILE A 99 3.36 20.61 -13.68
N THR A 100 4.59 21.01 -13.97
CA THR A 100 5.57 21.41 -12.96
C THR A 100 5.49 22.89 -12.59
N PHE A 101 4.61 23.66 -13.24
CA PHE A 101 4.56 25.12 -13.20
C PHE A 101 5.92 25.78 -13.47
N ASP A 102 6.74 25.14 -14.31
CA ASP A 102 8.09 25.62 -14.60
C ASP A 102 8.06 26.67 -15.71
N ASN A 103 8.29 27.93 -15.36
CA ASN A 103 8.42 29.03 -16.31
C ASN A 103 7.25 29.23 -17.31
N VAL A 104 6.07 28.68 -17.01
CA VAL A 104 4.90 28.61 -17.91
C VAL A 104 4.32 29.98 -18.28
N VAL A 105 4.56 30.99 -17.45
CA VAL A 105 4.10 32.37 -17.66
C VAL A 105 4.66 32.94 -18.95
N TYR A 106 5.92 32.61 -19.29
CA TYR A 106 6.56 33.05 -20.54
C TYR A 106 5.93 32.42 -21.78
N ILE A 107 5.19 31.33 -21.62
CA ILE A 107 4.52 30.63 -22.72
C ILE A 107 3.12 31.22 -22.92
N TYR A 108 2.26 31.15 -21.91
CA TYR A 108 0.84 31.48 -22.11
C TYR A 108 0.59 33.00 -22.17
N LYS A 109 1.36 33.82 -21.44
CA LYS A 109 1.09 35.27 -21.35
C LYS A 109 1.16 35.99 -22.71
N PRO A 110 2.25 35.89 -23.50
CA PRO A 110 2.32 36.55 -24.80
C PRO A 110 1.28 36.00 -25.81
N LEU A 111 0.85 34.76 -25.64
CA LEU A 111 -0.18 34.15 -26.48
C LEU A 111 -1.59 34.67 -26.15
N ILE A 112 -1.91 34.83 -24.86
CA ILE A 112 -3.19 35.39 -24.40
C ILE A 112 -3.29 36.88 -24.73
N GLU A 113 -2.19 37.62 -24.62
CA GLU A 113 -2.16 39.04 -24.99
C GLU A 113 -2.39 39.25 -26.50
N ASN A 114 -2.08 38.25 -27.33
CA ASN A 114 -2.37 38.25 -28.76
C ASN A 114 -3.84 37.88 -29.06
N ASP A 115 -4.34 36.77 -28.48
CA ASP A 115 -5.73 36.36 -28.59
C ASP A 115 -6.28 35.89 -27.24
N VAL A 116 -7.23 36.67 -26.72
CA VAL A 116 -7.90 36.40 -25.43
C VAL A 116 -8.64 35.06 -25.45
N MET A 117 -9.04 34.54 -26.62
CA MET A 117 -9.67 33.21 -26.73
C MET A 117 -8.74 32.08 -26.26
N LEU A 118 -7.42 32.25 -26.39
CA LEU A 118 -6.43 31.30 -25.90
C LEU A 118 -6.38 31.26 -24.36
N ALA A 119 -6.91 32.27 -23.65
CA ALA A 119 -6.97 32.26 -22.19
C ALA A 119 -7.81 31.09 -21.66
N GLY A 120 -8.93 30.79 -22.33
CA GLY A 120 -9.78 29.65 -21.98
C GLY A 120 -9.04 28.32 -22.15
N PHE A 121 -8.29 28.17 -23.24
CA PHE A 121 -7.49 26.97 -23.51
C PHE A 121 -6.37 26.77 -22.48
N PHE A 122 -5.59 27.79 -22.16
CA PHE A 122 -4.50 27.69 -21.18
C PHE A 122 -5.01 27.50 -19.75
N MET A 123 -6.12 28.15 -19.38
CA MET A 123 -6.77 27.95 -18.08
C MET A 123 -7.28 26.51 -17.93
N ALA A 124 -7.95 25.98 -18.96
CA ALA A 124 -8.37 24.59 -18.98
C ALA A 124 -7.16 23.64 -18.92
N THR A 125 -6.10 23.92 -19.68
CA THR A 125 -4.85 23.15 -19.65
C THR A 125 -4.27 23.08 -18.24
N ILE A 126 -4.10 24.22 -17.55
CA ILE A 126 -3.59 24.27 -16.18
C ILE A 126 -4.47 23.45 -15.22
N LEU A 127 -5.79 23.57 -15.33
CA LEU A 127 -6.72 22.84 -14.45
C LEU A 127 -6.64 21.34 -14.70
N VAL A 128 -6.80 20.89 -15.95
CA VAL A 128 -6.86 19.47 -16.26
C VAL A 128 -5.50 18.81 -15.98
N VAL A 129 -4.39 19.47 -16.36
CA VAL A 129 -3.04 18.96 -16.10
C VAL A 129 -2.75 18.90 -14.60
N GLY A 130 -3.19 19.90 -13.83
CA GLY A 130 -3.08 19.90 -12.37
C GLY A 130 -3.88 18.77 -11.71
N VAL A 131 -5.13 18.53 -12.15
CA VAL A 131 -5.94 17.40 -11.67
C VAL A 131 -5.27 16.06 -11.97
N VAL A 132 -4.72 15.90 -13.18
CA VAL A 132 -4.02 14.66 -13.56
C VAL A 132 -2.74 14.45 -12.75
N PHE A 133 -1.98 15.51 -12.49
CA PHE A 133 -0.82 15.44 -11.61
C PHE A 133 -1.21 15.01 -10.19
N MET A 134 -2.27 15.60 -9.64
CA MET A 134 -2.78 15.22 -8.32
C MET A 134 -3.28 13.78 -8.28
N ASN A 135 -3.90 13.28 -9.36
CA ASN A 135 -4.31 11.87 -9.46
C ASN A 135 -3.12 10.92 -9.48
N LEU A 136 -2.01 11.31 -10.12
CA LEU A 136 -0.75 10.54 -10.08
C LEU A 136 -0.18 10.48 -8.67
N VAL A 137 -0.10 11.62 -7.98
CA VAL A 137 0.40 11.69 -6.59
C VAL A 137 -0.51 10.89 -5.65
N THR A 138 -1.83 11.03 -5.79
CA THR A 138 -2.81 10.30 -4.99
C THR A 138 -2.68 8.80 -5.21
N ALA A 139 -2.51 8.33 -6.44
CA ALA A 139 -2.30 6.91 -6.73
C ALA A 139 -1.05 6.36 -6.03
N VAL A 140 0.04 7.13 -5.97
CA VAL A 140 1.27 6.73 -5.24
C VAL A 140 0.99 6.63 -3.75
N ILE A 141 0.35 7.65 -3.15
CA ILE A 141 0.04 7.66 -1.72
C ILE A 141 -0.90 6.50 -1.35
N VAL A 142 -1.92 6.24 -2.17
CA VAL A 142 -2.86 5.13 -1.97
C VAL A 142 -2.14 3.79 -2.06
N ASN A 143 -1.22 3.59 -3.01
CA ASN A 143 -0.44 2.35 -3.08
C ASN A 143 0.42 2.13 -1.85
N ILE A 144 1.09 3.17 -1.35
CA ILE A 144 1.89 3.09 -0.12
C ILE A 144 0.99 2.72 1.07
N ALA A 145 -0.15 3.40 1.22
CA ALA A 145 -1.10 3.15 2.30
C ALA A 145 -1.68 1.73 2.24
N LEU A 146 -2.00 1.23 1.04
CA LEU A 146 -2.49 -0.14 0.83
C LEU A 146 -1.42 -1.18 1.13
N GLU A 147 -0.18 -0.98 0.67
CA GLU A 147 0.93 -1.91 0.91
C GLU A 147 1.26 -2.00 2.40
N GLN A 148 1.25 -0.85 3.10
CA GLN A 148 1.41 -0.80 4.55
C GLN A 148 0.26 -1.54 5.27
N ALA A 149 -0.99 -1.28 4.89
CA ALA A 149 -2.15 -1.96 5.46
C ALA A 149 -2.14 -3.49 5.22
N MET A 150 -1.56 -3.95 4.12
CA MET A 150 -1.37 -5.37 3.83
C MET A 150 -0.27 -5.98 4.69
N GLN A 151 0.88 -5.30 4.82
CA GLN A 151 1.99 -5.76 5.67
C GLN A 151 1.56 -5.90 7.13
N ASP A 152 0.79 -4.94 7.66
CA ASP A 152 0.27 -5.02 9.03
C ASP A 152 -0.62 -6.25 9.21
N LYS A 153 -1.51 -6.55 8.25
CA LYS A 153 -2.39 -7.72 8.34
C LYS A 153 -1.64 -9.05 8.25
N ASP A 154 -0.65 -9.16 7.37
CA ASP A 154 0.07 -10.42 7.18
C ASP A 154 1.03 -10.71 8.34
N VAL A 155 1.69 -9.68 8.86
CA VAL A 155 2.50 -9.78 10.08
C VAL A 155 1.62 -10.13 11.27
N GLN A 156 0.46 -9.49 11.43
CA GLN A 156 -0.47 -9.79 12.51
C GLN A 156 -1.00 -11.24 12.41
N LYS A 157 -1.35 -11.71 11.21
CA LYS A 157 -1.80 -13.09 10.99
C LYS A 157 -0.71 -14.11 11.31
N ALA A 158 0.51 -13.87 10.85
CA ALA A 158 1.65 -14.76 11.12
C ALA A 158 1.98 -14.79 12.63
N HIS A 159 1.96 -13.63 13.29
CA HIS A 159 2.18 -13.52 14.73
C HIS A 159 1.09 -14.26 15.53
N ASN A 160 -0.17 -14.09 15.15
CA ASN A 160 -1.31 -14.77 15.79
C ASN A 160 -1.26 -16.28 15.56
N ALA A 161 -0.94 -16.74 14.35
CA ALA A 161 -0.78 -18.17 14.05
C ALA A 161 0.38 -18.80 14.85
N ALA A 162 1.51 -18.10 14.96
CA ALA A 162 2.64 -18.55 15.77
C ALA A 162 2.30 -18.61 17.27
N ARG A 163 1.57 -17.61 17.79
CA ARG A 163 1.07 -17.59 19.18
C ARG A 163 0.12 -18.76 19.43
N LYS A 164 -0.86 -18.99 18.55
CA LYS A 164 -1.79 -20.13 18.63
C LYS A 164 -1.04 -21.46 18.65
N LYS A 165 -0.08 -21.66 17.76
CA LYS A 165 0.71 -22.90 17.69
C LYS A 165 1.51 -23.15 18.98
N LYS A 166 2.13 -22.11 19.56
CA LYS A 166 2.82 -22.22 20.86
C LYS A 166 1.86 -22.56 21.99
N LEU A 167 0.67 -21.94 21.99
CA LEU A 167 -0.35 -22.18 23.01
C LEU A 167 -0.86 -23.63 22.98
N ILE A 168 -1.21 -24.13 21.80
CA ILE A 168 -1.65 -25.52 21.59
C ILE A 168 -0.56 -26.50 22.02
N ALA A 169 0.72 -26.19 21.74
CA ALA A 169 1.83 -27.05 22.17
C ALA A 169 1.95 -27.13 23.71
N HIS A 170 1.84 -26.00 24.41
CA HIS A 170 1.85 -26.01 25.89
C HIS A 170 0.62 -26.71 26.48
N LEU A 171 -0.55 -26.53 25.88
CA LEU A 171 -1.78 -27.18 26.34
C LEU A 171 -1.74 -28.69 26.11
N LYS A 172 -1.20 -29.17 24.99
CA LYS A 172 -0.93 -30.61 24.79
C LYS A 172 0.01 -31.16 25.87
N GLN A 173 1.04 -30.41 26.25
CA GLN A 173 1.94 -30.82 27.34
C GLN A 173 1.25 -30.81 28.71
N ALA A 174 0.28 -29.94 28.95
CA ALA A 174 -0.54 -29.97 30.16
C ALA A 174 -1.47 -31.20 30.16
N PHE A 175 -2.11 -31.50 29.02
CA PHE A 175 -2.95 -32.69 28.85
C PHE A 175 -2.20 -33.99 29.16
N TYR A 176 -1.03 -34.19 28.55
CA TYR A 176 -0.20 -35.38 28.81
C TYR A 176 0.34 -35.47 30.24
N ARG A 177 0.33 -34.37 31.01
CA ARG A 177 0.71 -34.38 32.43
C ARG A 177 -0.46 -34.62 33.36
N ALA A 178 -1.68 -34.30 32.91
CA ALA A 178 -2.92 -34.55 33.63
C ALA A 178 -3.40 -36.00 33.46
N ASP A 179 -3.16 -36.60 32.29
CA ASP A 179 -3.39 -38.03 32.01
C ASP A 179 -2.36 -38.88 32.78
N VAL A 180 -2.68 -39.22 34.03
CA VAL A 180 -1.79 -39.94 34.94
C VAL A 180 -1.76 -41.43 34.61
N ASP A 181 -2.89 -41.98 34.18
CA ASP A 181 -3.03 -43.39 33.85
C ASP A 181 -2.60 -43.74 32.42
N GLY A 182 -2.38 -42.72 31.57
CA GLY A 182 -1.93 -42.88 30.19
C GLY A 182 -3.02 -43.44 29.27
N SER A 183 -4.29 -43.31 29.66
CA SER A 183 -5.44 -43.79 28.90
C SER A 183 -5.64 -43.01 27.59
N GLY A 184 -5.09 -41.80 27.49
CA GLY A 184 -5.30 -40.89 26.36
C GLY A 184 -6.51 -39.96 26.53
N ASP A 185 -7.25 -40.11 27.63
CA ASP A 185 -8.41 -39.33 28.01
C ASP A 185 -8.18 -38.72 29.40
N VAL A 186 -8.65 -37.49 29.64
CA VAL A 186 -8.57 -36.87 30.97
C VAL A 186 -9.93 -36.92 31.63
N THR A 187 -10.00 -37.60 32.78
CA THR A 187 -11.21 -37.70 33.61
C THR A 187 -11.42 -36.45 34.48
N ARG A 188 -12.62 -36.31 35.06
CA ARG A 188 -12.93 -35.18 35.97
C ARG A 188 -12.04 -35.17 37.19
N GLU A 189 -11.74 -36.35 37.74
CA GLU A 189 -10.84 -36.49 38.89
C GLU A 189 -9.41 -36.06 38.54
N GLU A 190 -8.90 -36.48 37.38
CA GLU A 190 -7.57 -36.10 36.90
C GLU A 190 -7.46 -34.60 36.61
N LEU A 191 -8.51 -33.99 36.03
CA LEU A 191 -8.53 -32.55 35.79
C LEU A 191 -8.58 -31.74 37.10
N GLN A 192 -9.12 -32.28 38.18
CA GLN A 192 -9.10 -31.62 39.49
C GLN A 192 -7.74 -31.69 40.18
N ASP A 193 -6.96 -32.73 39.92
CA ASP A 193 -5.67 -32.99 40.58
C ASP A 193 -4.45 -32.48 39.78
N ILE A 194 -4.68 -31.69 38.71
CA ILE A 194 -3.58 -31.17 37.90
C ILE A 194 -2.69 -30.19 38.67
N ASN A 195 -1.43 -30.11 38.25
CA ASN A 195 -0.46 -29.18 38.80
C ASN A 195 -0.94 -27.72 38.74
N GLN A 196 -0.61 -26.96 39.78
CA GLN A 196 -1.04 -25.58 39.97
C GLN A 196 -0.63 -24.65 38.80
N ASP A 197 0.53 -24.90 38.19
CA ASP A 197 1.03 -24.16 37.01
C ASP A 197 0.17 -24.40 35.77
N ASP A 198 -0.27 -25.64 35.55
CA ASP A 198 -1.10 -26.03 34.40
C ASP A 198 -2.55 -25.58 34.58
N ARG A 199 -3.03 -25.61 35.83
CA ARG A 199 -4.31 -25.02 36.23
C ARG A 199 -4.34 -23.52 35.96
N ALA A 200 -3.30 -22.79 36.37
CA ALA A 200 -3.20 -21.36 36.10
C ALA A 200 -3.12 -21.06 34.59
N LEU A 201 -2.47 -21.92 33.80
CA LEU A 201 -2.41 -21.81 32.34
C LEU A 201 -3.78 -21.99 31.69
N LEU A 202 -4.54 -23.02 32.09
CA LEU A 202 -5.89 -23.29 31.60
C LEU A 202 -6.86 -22.17 32.00
N GLN A 203 -6.88 -21.75 33.27
CA GLN A 203 -7.74 -20.67 33.75
C GLN A 203 -7.46 -19.35 33.01
N LYS A 204 -6.17 -19.03 32.77
CA LYS A 204 -5.78 -17.82 32.04
C LYS A 204 -6.18 -17.82 30.57
N ILE A 205 -6.19 -18.99 29.91
CA ILE A 205 -6.50 -19.11 28.48
C ILE A 205 -8.01 -19.23 28.25
N LEU A 206 -8.70 -19.92 29.15
CA LEU A 206 -10.13 -20.17 29.02
C LEU A 206 -10.94 -19.02 29.62
N GLY A 207 -10.33 -18.20 30.49
CA GLY A 207 -10.99 -17.09 31.17
C GLY A 207 -12.02 -17.55 32.21
N VAL A 208 -11.87 -18.78 32.71
CA VAL A 208 -12.78 -19.42 33.66
C VAL A 208 -11.99 -19.79 34.90
N ASP A 209 -12.48 -19.40 36.08
CA ASP A 209 -11.84 -19.71 37.37
C ASP A 209 -12.16 -21.14 37.84
N ASP A 210 -13.27 -21.70 37.39
CA ASP A 210 -13.71 -23.06 37.75
C ASP A 210 -13.31 -24.10 36.71
N LEU A 211 -12.54 -25.10 37.15
CA LEU A 211 -12.11 -26.22 36.31
C LEU A 211 -13.27 -27.17 35.95
N VAL A 212 -14.34 -27.18 36.75
CA VAL A 212 -15.53 -28.00 36.45
C VAL A 212 -16.26 -27.43 35.23
N GLU A 213 -16.39 -26.11 35.17
CA GLU A 213 -17.01 -25.42 34.03
C GLU A 213 -16.13 -25.51 32.77
N VAL A 214 -14.80 -25.52 32.94
CA VAL A 214 -13.86 -25.86 31.85
C VAL A 214 -14.11 -27.28 31.34
N PHE A 215 -14.26 -28.25 32.24
CA PHE A 215 -14.52 -29.64 31.86
C PHE A 215 -15.80 -29.76 31.03
N ASP A 216 -16.90 -29.21 31.56
CA ASP A 216 -18.22 -29.24 30.90
C ASP A 216 -18.21 -28.48 29.55
N SER A 217 -17.31 -27.51 29.37
CA SER A 217 -17.18 -26.77 28.11
C SER A 217 -16.39 -27.52 27.03
N LEU A 218 -15.55 -28.48 27.43
CA LEU A 218 -14.68 -29.27 26.56
C LEU A 218 -15.26 -30.65 26.24
N ASP A 219 -16.02 -31.25 27.17
CA ASP A 219 -16.76 -32.51 27.01
C ASP A 219 -18.02 -32.27 26.14
N VAL A 220 -17.86 -32.37 24.81
CA VAL A 220 -18.94 -32.08 23.85
C VAL A 220 -19.85 -33.28 23.65
N ASP A 221 -19.30 -34.49 23.76
CA ASP A 221 -20.04 -35.73 23.57
C ASP A 221 -20.75 -36.22 24.86
N GLY A 222 -20.44 -35.62 26.01
CA GLY A 222 -21.02 -35.96 27.31
C GLY A 222 -20.55 -37.32 27.82
N SER A 223 -19.40 -37.80 27.34
CA SER A 223 -18.83 -39.08 27.74
C SER A 223 -18.31 -39.07 29.19
N GLY A 224 -18.12 -37.88 29.77
CA GLY A 224 -17.56 -37.71 31.11
C GLY A 224 -16.04 -37.80 31.16
N ASN A 225 -15.39 -37.94 30.00
CA ASN A 225 -13.95 -37.94 29.79
C ASN A 225 -13.62 -36.93 28.68
N ILE A 226 -12.45 -36.30 28.70
CA ILE A 226 -12.03 -35.37 27.63
C ILE A 226 -10.91 -36.03 26.83
N GLY A 227 -11.21 -36.39 25.58
CA GLY A 227 -10.18 -36.87 24.67
C GLY A 227 -9.26 -35.77 24.17
N ILE A 228 -8.06 -36.12 23.71
CA ILE A 228 -7.08 -35.13 23.20
C ILE A 228 -7.61 -34.31 22.00
N GLU A 229 -8.49 -34.90 21.19
CA GLU A 229 -9.13 -34.22 20.05
C GLU A 229 -10.18 -33.21 20.52
N GLU A 230 -10.98 -33.56 21.53
CA GLU A 230 -11.96 -32.66 22.16
C GLU A 230 -11.27 -31.51 22.89
N PHE A 231 -10.21 -31.82 23.64
CA PHE A 231 -9.39 -30.83 24.30
C PHE A 231 -8.79 -29.83 23.30
N CYS A 232 -8.15 -30.32 22.22
CA CYS A 232 -7.58 -29.46 21.19
C CYS A 232 -8.65 -28.62 20.49
N SER A 233 -9.79 -29.22 20.14
CA SER A 233 -10.87 -28.55 19.41
C SER A 233 -11.58 -27.51 20.27
N GLY A 234 -11.82 -27.81 21.54
CA GLY A 234 -12.44 -26.90 22.51
C GLY A 234 -11.54 -25.70 22.80
N VAL A 235 -10.25 -25.93 23.02
CA VAL A 235 -9.24 -24.86 23.14
C VAL A 235 -9.19 -24.00 21.86
N GLU A 236 -9.18 -24.60 20.67
CA GLU A 236 -9.17 -23.84 19.42
C GLU A 236 -10.42 -22.95 19.27
N ARG A 237 -11.60 -23.45 19.66
CA ARG A 237 -12.84 -22.67 19.71
C ARG A 237 -12.72 -21.48 20.66
N ILE A 238 -12.16 -21.68 21.84
CA ILE A 238 -12.09 -20.64 22.88
C ILE A 238 -11.06 -19.57 22.49
N VAL A 239 -9.90 -19.97 21.99
CA VAL A 239 -8.89 -19.04 21.49
C VAL A 239 -9.41 -18.27 20.26
N ALA A 240 -10.21 -18.91 19.40
CA ALA A 240 -10.91 -18.22 18.31
C ALA A 240 -11.95 -17.22 18.83
N ALA A 241 -12.70 -17.57 19.88
CA ALA A 241 -13.68 -16.70 20.51
C ALA A 241 -13.03 -15.50 21.21
N GLU A 242 -11.92 -15.69 21.91
CA GLU A 242 -11.15 -14.63 22.58
C GLU A 242 -10.59 -13.63 21.56
N THR A 243 -10.05 -14.13 20.44
CA THR A 243 -9.61 -13.27 19.31
C THR A 243 -10.77 -12.44 18.76
N SER A 244 -11.98 -13.01 18.69
CA SER A 244 -13.18 -12.30 18.21
C SER A 244 -13.73 -11.28 19.22
N LEU A 245 -13.56 -11.54 20.51
CA LEU A 245 -13.97 -10.65 21.61
C LEU A 245 -13.03 -9.45 21.77
N GLU A 246 -11.72 -9.67 21.68
CA GLU A 246 -10.72 -8.58 21.63
C GLU A 246 -10.97 -7.69 20.41
N PHE A 247 -11.22 -8.29 19.24
CA PHE A 247 -11.55 -7.56 18.02
C PHE A 247 -12.83 -6.71 18.20
N LYS A 248 -13.89 -7.27 18.79
CA LYS A 248 -15.13 -6.55 19.11
C LYS A 248 -14.96 -5.45 20.16
N ARG A 249 -14.10 -5.64 21.17
CA ARG A 249 -13.77 -4.60 22.17
C ARG A 249 -13.03 -3.43 21.52
N MET A 250 -12.07 -3.74 20.64
CA MET A 250 -11.27 -2.72 19.94
C MET A 250 -12.13 -1.91 18.95
N GLU A 251 -13.08 -2.55 18.28
CA GLU A 251 -14.05 -1.89 17.39
C GLU A 251 -14.96 -0.90 18.16
N ARG A 252 -15.44 -1.29 19.35
CA ARG A 252 -16.22 -0.37 20.22
C ARG A 252 -15.41 0.84 20.67
N LEU A 253 -14.12 0.68 20.96
CA LEU A 253 -13.26 1.79 21.37
C LEU A 253 -13.02 2.78 20.23
N MET A 254 -12.85 2.30 18.99
CA MET A 254 -12.72 3.15 17.81
C MET A 254 -14.00 3.89 17.43
N GLN A 255 -15.18 3.33 17.73
CA GLN A 255 -16.47 3.99 17.51
C GLN A 255 -16.86 4.98 18.61
N SER A 256 -16.10 5.02 19.72
CA SER A 256 -16.36 5.89 20.87
C SER A 256 -15.58 7.22 20.87
N VAL A 257 -14.86 7.51 19.79
CA VAL A 257 -14.15 8.78 19.53
C VAL A 257 -14.85 9.51 18.40
#